data_AF-A0A3N2BXS7-F1
#
_entry.id   AF-A0A3N2BXS7-F1
#
_cell.length_a   1.000
_cell.length_b   1.000
_cell.length_c   1.000
_cell.angle_alpha   90.00
_cell.angle_beta   90.00
_cell.angle_gamma   90.00
#
_symmetry.space_group_name_H-M   'P 1'
#
loop_
_entity.id
_entity.type
_entity.pdbx_description
1 polymer ?
#
loop_
_entity_poly.entity_id
_entity_poly.type
_entity_poly.pdbx_seq_one_letter_code
_entity_poly.pdbx_strand_id
1 'polypeptide(L)'
;MLVIVDANIIVNDPLLRQRKWRVAQDEIASHRLRLVLPEVALLEAIGGYRRERTEKARQVRSIIRKSTQRAKGAAEELLNVYRDEANAYESILRARLREVGIEVVDPSEHSHLELTERAVNRTPPFDDDGGGYRDTLIWLTALEQVGEPPFSDLILLSDDGVFTKQKSILAEELHAETGAELTVLRSIGSLAFPGEYESGDFDLSDLDLSTRQIIDRLTLDLAHKDITRWSPPGVDYAQVQIVGGVDLRFDTLEVKKRYGTTVYEIGVDAIADVDAEVLVIHDERGGETDFTQMSARWDLRVRWRGEVESETSGLSRQSELEVRGLDERQRPSPESS
;
A
#
# COMPACT_ATOMS: atom_id res chain seq x y z
N MET A 1 -7.25 17.41 -11.85
CA MET A 1 -6.28 16.93 -10.84
C MET A 1 -5.31 15.98 -11.51
N LEU A 2 -3.99 16.15 -11.32
CA LEU A 2 -2.97 15.25 -11.84
C LEU A 2 -2.42 14.36 -10.71
N VAL A 3 -2.38 13.06 -10.96
CA VAL A 3 -1.86 12.06 -10.02
C VAL A 3 -0.78 11.24 -10.71
N ILE A 4 0.43 11.24 -10.16
CA ILE A 4 1.54 10.39 -10.60
C ILE A 4 1.64 9.21 -9.63
N VAL A 5 1.72 8.00 -10.18
CA VAL A 5 1.72 6.76 -9.40
C VAL A 5 3.10 6.12 -9.45
N ASP A 6 3.64 5.83 -8.27
CA ASP A 6 4.87 5.08 -8.10
C ASP A 6 4.61 3.55 -8.15
N ALA A 7 5.65 2.78 -8.45
CA ALA A 7 5.61 1.33 -8.57
C ALA A 7 5.10 0.66 -7.29
N ASN A 8 5.48 1.17 -6.12
CA ASN A 8 5.11 0.58 -4.83
C ASN A 8 3.58 0.54 -4.62
N ILE A 9 2.84 1.51 -5.17
CA ILE A 9 1.38 1.54 -5.10
C ILE A 9 0.78 0.38 -5.89
N ILE A 10 1.33 0.11 -7.08
CA ILE A 10 0.93 -1.02 -7.91
C ILE A 10 1.36 -2.35 -7.28
N VAL A 11 2.56 -2.42 -6.70
CA VAL A 11 3.06 -3.63 -6.02
C VAL A 11 2.18 -4.01 -4.83
N ASN A 12 1.64 -3.03 -4.10
CA ASN A 12 0.72 -3.27 -2.99
C ASN A 12 -0.68 -3.75 -3.44
N ASP A 13 -1.07 -3.48 -4.68
CA ASP A 13 -2.32 -3.96 -5.30
C ASP A 13 -2.10 -4.36 -6.77
N PRO A 14 -1.41 -5.48 -7.03
CA PRO A 14 -0.88 -5.83 -8.36
C PRO A 14 -1.96 -6.08 -9.42
N LEU A 15 -3.22 -6.20 -8.99
CA LEU A 15 -4.36 -6.44 -9.87
C LEU A 15 -5.39 -5.30 -9.84
N LEU A 16 -5.05 -4.17 -9.21
CA LEU A 16 -5.89 -2.97 -9.08
C LEU A 16 -7.30 -3.29 -8.57
N ARG A 17 -7.38 -4.10 -7.51
CA ARG A 17 -8.65 -4.62 -6.96
C ARG A 17 -9.28 -3.69 -5.94
N GLN A 18 -8.49 -2.79 -5.33
CA GLN A 18 -9.01 -1.82 -4.37
C GLN A 18 -10.15 -1.02 -4.99
N ARG A 19 -11.19 -0.74 -4.18
CA ARG A 19 -12.40 -0.04 -4.63
C ARG A 19 -12.06 1.31 -5.24
N LYS A 20 -11.04 1.97 -4.69
CA LYS A 20 -10.59 3.30 -5.10
C LYS A 20 -10.17 3.39 -6.56
N TRP A 21 -9.68 2.31 -7.17
CA TRP A 21 -9.39 2.28 -8.61
C TRP A 21 -10.65 2.39 -9.47
N ARG A 22 -11.78 1.85 -9.01
CA ARG A 22 -13.08 2.00 -9.72
C ARG A 22 -13.59 3.43 -9.62
N VAL A 23 -13.44 4.06 -8.46
CA VAL A 23 -13.79 5.48 -8.31
C VAL A 23 -12.88 6.34 -9.20
N ALA A 24 -11.57 6.04 -9.24
CA ALA A 24 -10.64 6.72 -10.15
C ALA A 24 -11.07 6.60 -11.61
N GLN A 25 -11.55 5.44 -12.04
CA GLN A 25 -12.05 5.21 -13.40
C GLN A 25 -13.21 6.15 -13.75
N ASP A 26 -14.18 6.33 -12.86
CA ASP A 26 -15.32 7.24 -13.06
C ASP A 26 -14.88 8.71 -13.14
N GLU A 27 -13.88 9.09 -12.35
CA GLU A 27 -13.31 10.43 -12.30
C GLU A 27 -12.46 10.76 -13.54
N ILE A 28 -11.74 9.76 -14.06
CA ILE A 28 -11.01 9.84 -15.33
C ILE A 28 -12.00 10.01 -16.48
N ALA A 29 -13.06 9.17 -16.53
CA ALA A 29 -14.10 9.29 -17.55
C ALA A 29 -14.81 10.65 -17.51
N SER A 30 -14.92 11.24 -16.32
CA SER A 30 -15.48 12.58 -16.12
C SER A 30 -14.49 13.72 -16.38
N HIS A 31 -13.26 13.43 -16.82
CA HIS A 31 -12.19 14.41 -17.08
C HIS A 31 -11.80 15.27 -15.85
N ARG A 32 -12.07 14.78 -14.63
CA ARG A 32 -11.69 15.46 -13.37
C ARG A 32 -10.35 14.99 -12.83
N LEU A 33 -9.95 13.77 -13.21
CA LEU A 33 -8.72 13.12 -12.82
C LEU A 33 -7.91 12.73 -14.07
N ARG A 34 -6.61 13.02 -14.03
CA ARG A 34 -5.61 12.40 -14.90
C ARG A 34 -4.67 11.59 -14.03
N LEU A 35 -4.59 10.29 -14.28
CA LEU A 35 -3.77 9.38 -13.49
C LEU A 35 -2.70 8.78 -14.40
N VAL A 36 -1.45 9.04 -14.06
CA VAL A 36 -0.29 8.71 -14.86
C VAL A 36 0.63 7.75 -14.09
N LEU A 37 1.07 6.69 -14.76
CA LEU A 37 2.08 5.75 -14.30
C LEU A 37 3.31 5.87 -15.22
N PRO A 38 4.44 6.41 -14.75
CA PRO A 38 5.67 6.40 -15.54
C PRO A 38 6.07 4.96 -15.94
N GLU A 39 6.50 4.73 -17.17
CA GLU A 39 6.88 3.39 -17.67
C GLU A 39 8.02 2.78 -16.83
N VAL A 40 8.92 3.61 -16.27
CA VAL A 40 9.94 3.14 -15.31
C VAL A 40 9.31 2.49 -14.05
N ALA A 41 8.22 3.05 -13.54
CA ALA A 41 7.48 2.51 -12.40
C ALA A 41 6.71 1.24 -12.80
N LEU A 42 6.17 1.18 -14.02
CA LEU A 42 5.56 -0.04 -14.56
C LEU A 42 6.57 -1.19 -14.66
N LEU A 43 7.75 -0.93 -15.25
CA LEU A 43 8.82 -1.93 -15.36
C LEU A 43 9.27 -2.41 -13.98
N GLU A 44 9.35 -1.50 -13.00
CA GLU A 44 9.65 -1.86 -11.63
C GLU A 44 8.56 -2.76 -11.00
N ALA A 45 7.28 -2.40 -11.14
CA ALA A 45 6.18 -3.20 -10.61
C ALA A 45 6.16 -4.61 -11.22
N ILE A 46 6.39 -4.73 -12.54
CA ILE A 46 6.51 -6.02 -13.24
C ILE A 46 7.70 -6.82 -12.71
N GLY A 47 8.87 -6.17 -12.61
CA GLY A 47 10.09 -6.81 -12.10
C GLY A 47 9.93 -7.27 -10.65
N GLY A 48 9.32 -6.45 -9.81
CA GLY A 48 9.03 -6.74 -8.40
C GLY A 48 8.12 -7.95 -8.26
N TYR A 49 6.99 -7.95 -8.95
CA TYR A 49 6.05 -9.07 -8.94
C TYR A 49 6.70 -10.38 -9.43
N ARG A 50 7.46 -10.33 -10.54
CA ARG A 50 8.16 -11.51 -11.07
C ARG A 50 9.20 -12.06 -10.07
N ARG A 51 9.98 -11.19 -9.42
CA ARG A 51 10.93 -11.59 -8.37
C ARG A 51 10.21 -12.24 -7.18
N GLU A 52 9.13 -11.63 -6.70
CA GLU A 52 8.33 -12.17 -5.59
C GLU A 52 7.80 -13.59 -5.92
N ARG A 53 7.22 -13.80 -7.11
CA ARG A 53 6.72 -15.12 -7.54
C ARG A 53 7.83 -16.14 -7.72
N THR A 54 8.98 -15.71 -8.24
CA THR A 54 10.16 -16.58 -8.39
C THR A 54 10.70 -17.01 -7.03
N GLU A 55 10.70 -16.10 -6.05
CA GLU A 55 11.15 -16.40 -4.70
C GLU A 55 10.17 -17.33 -3.98
N LYS A 56 8.86 -17.09 -4.07
CA LYS A 56 7.83 -18.03 -3.58
C LYS A 56 7.99 -19.41 -4.20
N ALA A 57 8.26 -19.49 -5.52
CA ALA A 57 8.54 -20.76 -6.19
C ALA A 57 9.87 -21.40 -5.76
N ARG A 58 10.88 -20.62 -5.35
CA ARG A 58 12.12 -21.13 -4.76
C ARG A 58 11.86 -21.71 -3.38
N GLN A 59 11.16 -20.99 -2.51
CA GLN A 59 10.77 -21.43 -1.16
C GLN A 59 9.99 -22.74 -1.23
N VAL A 60 8.96 -22.80 -2.08
CA VAL A 60 8.18 -24.03 -2.31
C VAL A 60 9.07 -25.17 -2.81
N ARG A 61 9.98 -24.94 -3.75
CA ARG A 61 10.95 -25.97 -4.18
C ARG A 61 11.85 -26.48 -3.06
N SER A 62 12.27 -25.60 -2.15
CA SER A 62 13.10 -25.96 -1.00
C SER A 62 12.37 -26.94 -0.07
N ILE A 63 11.11 -26.63 0.24
CA ILE A 63 10.21 -27.46 1.04
C ILE A 63 9.94 -28.82 0.36
N ILE A 64 9.70 -28.83 -0.96
CA ILE A 64 9.34 -30.06 -1.69
C ILE A 64 10.51 -31.04 -1.83
N ARG A 65 11.75 -30.56 -2.00
CA ARG A 65 12.94 -31.43 -2.17
C ARG A 65 13.09 -32.46 -1.04
N LYS A 66 12.51 -32.15 0.10
CA LYS A 66 12.54 -32.86 1.37
C LYS A 66 11.28 -33.66 1.70
N SER A 67 10.26 -33.58 0.84
CA SER A 67 8.92 -34.10 1.11
C SER A 67 8.63 -35.46 0.45
N THR A 68 7.54 -36.11 0.87
CA THR A 68 7.08 -37.40 0.32
C THR A 68 6.67 -37.29 -1.17
N GLN A 69 6.66 -38.41 -1.90
CA GLN A 69 6.33 -38.43 -3.34
C GLN A 69 4.93 -37.85 -3.66
N ARG A 70 3.97 -38.01 -2.74
CA ARG A 70 2.62 -37.42 -2.87
C ARG A 70 2.62 -35.90 -2.73
N ALA A 71 3.45 -35.35 -1.84
CA ALA A 71 3.63 -33.91 -1.68
C ALA A 71 4.35 -33.27 -2.88
N LYS A 72 5.24 -34.01 -3.56
CA LYS A 72 5.90 -33.53 -4.79
C LYS A 72 4.90 -33.24 -5.91
N GLY A 73 3.94 -34.13 -6.15
CA GLY A 73 2.95 -33.95 -7.22
C GLY A 73 2.04 -32.73 -7.03
N ALA A 74 1.47 -32.54 -5.84
CA ALA A 74 0.61 -31.38 -5.55
C ALA A 74 1.37 -30.05 -5.65
N ALA A 75 2.66 -30.07 -5.36
CA ALA A 75 3.46 -28.87 -5.29
C ALA A 75 4.09 -28.51 -6.64
N GLU A 76 4.26 -29.48 -7.56
CA GLU A 76 4.57 -29.21 -8.97
C GLU A 76 3.46 -28.38 -9.65
N GLU A 77 2.19 -28.66 -9.35
CA GLU A 77 1.06 -27.85 -9.84
C GLU A 77 1.15 -26.41 -9.33
N LEU A 78 1.39 -26.21 -8.03
CA LEU A 78 1.55 -24.87 -7.44
C LEU A 78 2.75 -24.11 -8.03
N LEU A 79 3.87 -24.79 -8.29
CA LEU A 79 5.03 -24.19 -8.95
C LEU A 79 4.74 -23.74 -10.37
N ASN A 80 3.94 -24.52 -11.11
CA ASN A 80 3.48 -24.13 -12.44
C ASN A 80 2.58 -22.90 -12.35
N VAL A 81 1.66 -22.84 -11.38
CA VAL A 81 0.81 -21.65 -11.14
C VAL A 81 1.66 -20.40 -10.91
N TYR A 82 2.64 -20.42 -10.01
CA TYR A 82 3.49 -19.24 -9.77
C TYR A 82 4.28 -18.80 -11.00
N ARG A 83 4.78 -19.76 -11.78
CA ARG A 83 5.50 -19.46 -13.02
C ARG A 83 4.57 -18.83 -14.05
N ASP A 84 3.38 -19.39 -14.22
CA ASP A 84 2.40 -18.93 -15.20
C ASP A 84 1.87 -17.54 -14.81
N GLU A 85 1.61 -17.30 -13.51
CA GLU A 85 1.29 -15.98 -12.96
C GLU A 85 2.39 -14.95 -13.25
N ALA A 86 3.66 -15.29 -13.00
CA ALA A 86 4.79 -14.38 -13.23
C ALA A 86 4.96 -14.03 -14.71
N ASN A 87 4.75 -15.00 -15.60
CA ASN A 87 4.84 -14.83 -17.05
C ASN A 87 3.68 -13.99 -17.60
N ALA A 88 2.46 -14.23 -17.11
CA ALA A 88 1.25 -13.54 -17.56
C ALA A 88 1.07 -12.15 -16.92
N TYR A 89 1.80 -11.83 -15.83
CA TYR A 89 1.55 -10.63 -15.04
C TYR A 89 1.59 -9.34 -15.85
N GLU A 90 2.58 -9.17 -16.72
CA GLU A 90 2.73 -7.95 -17.51
C GLU A 90 1.52 -7.67 -18.41
N SER A 91 1.02 -8.70 -19.11
CA SER A 91 -0.15 -8.54 -19.97
C SER A 91 -1.43 -8.29 -19.16
N ILE A 92 -1.56 -8.94 -18.00
CA ILE A 92 -2.65 -8.72 -17.06
C ILE A 92 -2.63 -7.28 -16.53
N LEU A 93 -1.48 -6.81 -16.06
CA LEU A 93 -1.33 -5.46 -15.50
C LEU A 93 -1.62 -4.40 -16.57
N ARG A 94 -1.04 -4.51 -17.77
CA ARG A 94 -1.34 -3.57 -18.87
C ARG A 94 -2.82 -3.59 -19.29
N ALA A 95 -3.50 -4.73 -19.18
CA ALA A 95 -4.95 -4.79 -19.40
C ALA A 95 -5.72 -4.03 -18.31
N ARG A 96 -5.35 -4.21 -17.04
CA ARG A 96 -5.97 -3.52 -15.89
C ARG A 96 -5.73 -2.02 -15.91
N LEU A 97 -4.51 -1.57 -16.21
CA LEU A 97 -4.18 -0.15 -16.36
C LEU A 97 -5.09 0.51 -17.41
N ARG A 98 -5.25 -0.13 -18.58
CA ARG A 98 -6.15 0.36 -19.64
C ARG A 98 -7.62 0.35 -19.25
N GLU A 99 -8.07 -0.67 -18.51
CA GLU A 99 -9.45 -0.76 -18.02
C GLU A 99 -9.77 0.40 -17.07
N VAL A 100 -8.87 0.71 -16.14
CA VAL A 100 -9.02 1.83 -15.20
C VAL A 100 -8.86 3.19 -15.91
N GLY A 101 -8.13 3.24 -17.02
CA GLY A 101 -7.83 4.48 -17.74
C GLY A 101 -6.54 5.15 -17.27
N ILE A 102 -5.62 4.39 -16.68
CA ILE A 102 -4.30 4.88 -16.25
C ILE A 102 -3.41 5.05 -17.49
N GLU A 103 -2.90 6.26 -17.66
CA GLU A 103 -1.96 6.61 -18.73
C GLU A 103 -0.57 6.10 -18.36
N VAL A 104 0.02 5.29 -19.23
CA VAL A 104 1.43 4.92 -19.10
C VAL A 104 2.24 5.84 -20.01
N VAL A 105 3.17 6.59 -19.42
CA VAL A 105 3.98 7.58 -20.13
C VAL A 105 5.44 7.18 -20.13
N ASP A 106 6.13 7.45 -21.23
CA ASP A 106 7.57 7.26 -21.29
C ASP A 106 8.27 8.17 -20.28
N PRO A 107 9.43 7.77 -19.73
CA PRO A 107 10.19 8.64 -18.84
C PRO A 107 10.61 9.90 -19.58
N SER A 108 10.59 11.04 -18.88
CA SER A 108 11.10 12.32 -19.38
C SER A 108 12.49 12.18 -20.00
N GLU A 109 12.69 12.76 -21.18
CA GLU A 109 13.96 12.69 -21.90
C GLU A 109 15.03 13.56 -21.21
N HIS A 110 15.90 12.93 -20.42
CA HIS A 110 17.10 13.54 -19.87
C HIS A 110 18.35 12.76 -20.25
N SER A 111 19.44 13.48 -20.49
CA SER A 111 20.73 12.86 -20.77
C SER A 111 21.29 12.16 -19.54
N HIS A 112 22.08 11.10 -19.76
CA HIS A 112 22.82 10.46 -18.67
C HIS A 112 23.76 11.42 -17.94
N LEU A 113 24.23 12.47 -18.61
CA LEU A 113 25.08 13.48 -17.97
C LEU A 113 24.28 14.30 -16.95
N GLU A 114 23.08 14.77 -17.29
CA GLU A 114 22.20 15.50 -16.36
C GLU A 114 21.81 14.64 -15.14
N LEU A 115 21.44 13.39 -15.37
CA LEU A 115 21.15 12.45 -14.29
C LEU A 115 22.38 12.18 -13.41
N THR A 116 23.57 12.14 -14.02
CA THR A 116 24.85 11.98 -13.29
C THR A 116 25.16 13.23 -12.48
N GLU A 117 24.96 14.43 -13.03
CA GLU A 117 25.15 15.69 -12.31
C GLU A 117 24.21 15.77 -11.10
N ARG A 118 22.94 15.41 -11.28
CA ARG A 118 21.96 15.31 -10.18
C ARG A 118 22.43 14.34 -9.09
N ALA A 119 22.93 13.16 -9.48
CA ALA A 119 23.46 12.15 -8.56
C ALA A 119 24.72 12.60 -7.80
N VAL A 120 25.67 13.25 -8.49
CA VAL A 120 26.92 13.77 -7.91
C VAL A 120 26.63 14.88 -6.91
N ASN A 121 25.63 15.72 -7.20
CA ASN A 121 25.23 16.83 -6.35
C ASN A 121 24.25 16.41 -5.24
N ARG A 122 23.91 15.11 -5.13
CA ARG A 122 22.95 14.58 -4.14
C ARG A 122 21.62 15.32 -4.20
N THR A 123 21.21 15.74 -5.39
CA THR A 123 19.95 16.44 -5.58
C THR A 123 18.82 15.42 -5.48
N PRO A 124 17.85 15.61 -4.56
CA PRO A 124 16.66 14.76 -4.44
C PRO A 124 16.04 14.42 -5.80
N PRO A 125 15.51 13.21 -6.02
CA PRO A 125 15.36 12.11 -5.07
C PRO A 125 16.61 11.21 -4.97
N PHE A 126 17.80 11.65 -5.38
CA PHE A 126 19.02 10.91 -5.06
C PHE A 126 19.30 10.92 -3.55
N ASP A 127 19.80 9.79 -3.04
CA ASP A 127 20.28 9.64 -1.67
C ASP A 127 21.79 9.93 -1.55
N ASP A 128 22.29 9.94 -0.31
CA ASP A 128 23.69 10.21 0.01
C ASP A 128 24.68 9.16 -0.56
N ASP A 129 24.18 7.97 -0.91
CA ASP A 129 24.95 6.88 -1.51
C ASP A 129 24.92 6.94 -3.05
N GLY A 130 24.06 7.78 -3.64
CA GLY A 130 23.85 7.89 -5.09
C GLY A 130 22.80 6.91 -5.65
N GLY A 131 22.04 6.26 -4.79
CA GLY A 131 20.78 5.61 -5.14
C GLY A 131 19.69 6.65 -5.46
N GLY A 132 18.63 6.23 -6.14
CA GLY A 132 17.51 7.14 -6.52
C GLY A 132 17.37 7.42 -8.02
N TYR A 133 18.07 6.69 -8.89
CA TYR A 133 17.94 6.86 -10.35
C TYR A 133 16.50 6.69 -10.85
N ARG A 134 15.78 5.66 -10.37
CA ARG A 134 14.39 5.41 -10.78
C ARG A 134 13.45 6.47 -10.23
N ASP A 135 13.61 6.80 -8.95
CA ASP A 135 12.83 7.85 -8.29
C ASP A 135 13.03 9.19 -9.01
N THR A 136 14.24 9.45 -9.49
CA THR A 136 14.57 10.65 -10.27
C THR A 136 13.82 10.66 -11.59
N LEU A 137 13.79 9.54 -12.32
CA LEU A 137 13.01 9.45 -13.55
C LEU A 137 11.50 9.64 -13.30
N ILE A 138 10.97 9.08 -12.21
CA ILE A 138 9.56 9.30 -11.80
C ILE A 138 9.33 10.79 -11.54
N TRP A 139 10.23 11.43 -10.81
CA TRP A 139 10.15 12.85 -10.46
C TRP A 139 10.20 13.77 -11.67
N LEU A 140 11.19 13.58 -12.55
CA LEU A 140 11.34 14.38 -13.76
C LEU A 140 10.17 14.19 -14.73
N THR A 141 9.65 12.96 -14.83
CA THR A 141 8.41 12.68 -15.57
C THR A 141 7.23 13.45 -14.96
N ALA A 142 7.12 13.49 -13.63
CA ALA A 142 6.06 14.24 -12.96
C ALA A 142 6.12 15.75 -13.25
N LEU A 143 7.31 16.35 -13.23
CA LEU A 143 7.52 17.76 -13.59
C LEU A 143 7.04 18.05 -15.02
N GLU A 144 7.40 17.21 -15.98
CA GLU A 144 6.98 17.34 -17.37
C GLU A 144 5.45 17.27 -17.53
N GLN A 145 4.80 16.34 -16.82
CA GLN A 145 3.34 16.17 -16.89
C GLN A 145 2.55 17.34 -16.27
N VAL A 146 3.11 18.03 -15.27
CA VAL A 146 2.50 19.23 -14.67
C VAL A 146 2.57 20.42 -15.63
N GLY A 147 3.62 20.50 -16.44
CA GLY A 147 3.82 21.56 -17.43
C GLY A 147 2.74 21.64 -18.52
N GLU A 148 1.86 20.64 -18.62
CA GLU A 148 0.68 20.65 -19.47
C GLU A 148 -0.53 21.26 -18.73
N PRO A 149 -0.98 22.49 -19.04
CA PRO A 149 -2.14 23.10 -18.38
C PRO A 149 -3.38 22.19 -18.46
N PRO A 150 -4.29 22.17 -17.47
CA PRO A 150 -4.54 23.22 -16.46
C PRO A 150 -4.21 22.81 -15.01
N PHE A 151 -3.20 21.96 -14.78
CA PHE A 151 -2.94 21.43 -13.43
C PHE A 151 -2.20 22.45 -12.55
N SER A 152 -2.82 22.84 -11.43
CA SER A 152 -2.21 23.67 -10.37
C SER A 152 -1.61 22.85 -9.22
N ASP A 153 -1.95 21.55 -9.15
CA ASP A 153 -1.58 20.68 -8.05
C ASP A 153 -1.11 19.33 -8.60
N LEU A 154 0.04 18.87 -8.10
CA LEU A 154 0.59 17.54 -8.35
C LEU A 154 0.40 16.66 -7.12
N ILE A 155 -0.26 15.53 -7.31
CA ILE A 155 -0.32 14.48 -6.29
C ILE A 155 0.60 13.33 -6.70
N LEU A 156 1.59 13.03 -5.88
CA LEU A 156 2.44 11.87 -6.01
C LEU A 156 1.95 10.76 -5.07
N LEU A 157 1.49 9.64 -5.62
CA LEU A 157 1.19 8.43 -4.85
C LEU A 157 2.46 7.59 -4.72
N SER A 158 3.09 7.63 -3.55
CA SER A 158 4.26 6.82 -3.22
C SER A 158 4.34 6.52 -1.72
N ASP A 159 4.53 5.25 -1.38
CA ASP A 159 4.91 4.76 -0.05
C ASP A 159 6.44 4.81 0.18
N ASP A 160 7.21 5.34 -0.77
CA ASP A 160 8.66 5.48 -0.61
C ASP A 160 9.00 6.59 0.39
N GLY A 161 9.93 6.26 1.30
CA GLY A 161 10.45 7.19 2.28
C GLY A 161 11.19 8.38 1.65
N VAL A 162 11.80 8.24 0.48
CA VAL A 162 12.54 9.31 -0.20
C VAL A 162 11.63 10.50 -0.48
N PHE A 163 10.49 10.27 -1.13
CA PHE A 163 9.52 11.32 -1.45
C PHE A 163 8.87 11.95 -0.22
N THR A 164 8.76 11.22 0.89
CA THR A 164 8.26 11.81 2.14
C THR A 164 9.35 12.62 2.85
N LYS A 165 10.56 12.08 2.98
CA LYS A 165 11.67 12.71 3.73
C LYS A 165 12.19 13.95 3.04
N GLN A 166 12.23 13.96 1.71
CA GLN A 166 12.74 15.06 0.90
C GLN A 166 11.61 15.92 0.31
N LYS A 167 10.36 15.78 0.79
CA LYS A 167 9.17 16.47 0.27
C LYS A 167 9.36 17.98 0.13
N SER A 168 9.99 18.64 1.11
CA SER A 168 10.15 20.10 1.08
C SER A 168 11.01 20.56 -0.10
N ILE A 169 12.11 19.86 -0.37
CA ILE A 169 13.03 20.19 -1.46
C ILE A 169 12.36 19.94 -2.82
N LEU A 170 11.66 18.81 -2.94
CA LEU A 170 10.91 18.47 -4.15
C LEU A 170 9.75 19.46 -4.40
N ALA A 171 9.07 19.90 -3.33
CA ALA A 171 8.00 20.89 -3.43
C ALA A 171 8.55 22.26 -3.88
N GLU A 172 9.71 22.68 -3.36
CA GLU A 172 10.39 23.91 -3.80
C GLU A 172 10.78 23.86 -5.28
N GLU A 173 11.34 22.74 -5.75
CA GLU A 173 11.69 22.54 -7.15
C GLU A 173 10.45 22.57 -8.06
N LEU A 174 9.40 21.82 -7.72
CA LEU A 174 8.14 21.82 -8.47
C LEU A 174 7.54 23.22 -8.55
N HIS A 175 7.45 23.92 -7.43
CA HIS A 175 6.88 25.26 -7.38
C HIS A 175 7.72 26.24 -8.21
N ALA A 176 9.05 26.14 -8.16
CA ALA A 176 9.95 26.99 -8.94
C ALA A 176 9.81 26.75 -10.46
N GLU A 177 9.63 25.50 -10.89
CA GLU A 177 9.56 25.15 -12.31
C GLU A 177 8.17 25.32 -12.91
N THR A 178 7.12 25.05 -12.14
CA THR A 178 5.74 24.93 -12.65
C THR A 178 4.74 25.84 -11.96
N GLY A 179 5.06 26.35 -10.78
CA GLY A 179 4.11 27.05 -9.90
C GLY A 179 3.09 26.15 -9.22
N ALA A 180 3.19 24.83 -9.39
CA ALA A 180 2.27 23.87 -8.78
C ALA A 180 2.65 23.48 -7.35
N GLU A 181 1.67 23.02 -6.58
CA GLU A 181 1.87 22.52 -5.23
C GLU A 181 2.00 20.98 -5.18
N LEU A 182 2.87 20.47 -4.30
CA LEU A 182 3.13 19.04 -4.15
C LEU A 182 2.39 18.43 -2.95
N THR A 183 1.56 17.44 -3.24
CA THR A 183 1.00 16.52 -2.24
C THR A 183 1.57 15.12 -2.43
N VAL A 184 2.06 14.49 -1.35
CA VAL A 184 2.54 13.10 -1.37
C VAL A 184 1.61 12.26 -0.52
N LEU A 185 1.05 11.19 -1.08
CA LEU A 185 0.19 10.24 -0.39
C LEU A 185 0.76 8.83 -0.51
N ARG A 186 0.67 8.03 0.55
CA ARG A 186 1.24 6.67 0.59
C ARG A 186 0.34 5.58 0.06
N SER A 187 -0.93 5.89 -0.18
CA SER A 187 -1.91 4.93 -0.67
C SER A 187 -2.99 5.63 -1.48
N ILE A 188 -3.51 4.93 -2.48
CA ILE A 188 -4.63 5.44 -3.27
C ILE A 188 -5.89 5.64 -2.40
N GLY A 189 -6.11 4.80 -1.38
CA GLY A 189 -7.23 4.98 -0.43
C GLY A 189 -7.19 6.31 0.34
N SER A 190 -6.06 7.00 0.37
CA SER A 190 -5.93 8.34 0.98
C SER A 190 -6.22 9.49 0.01
N LEU A 191 -6.37 9.20 -1.29
CA LEU A 191 -6.67 10.19 -2.31
C LEU A 191 -8.15 10.59 -2.23
N ALA A 192 -8.45 11.89 -2.15
CA ALA A 192 -9.81 12.38 -2.27
C ALA A 192 -10.02 12.90 -3.69
N PHE A 193 -11.04 12.40 -4.40
CA PHE A 193 -11.35 12.91 -5.74
C PHE A 193 -12.25 14.15 -5.69
N PRO A 194 -12.13 15.08 -6.65
CA PRO A 194 -13.00 16.26 -6.71
C PRO A 194 -14.47 15.86 -6.81
N GLY A 195 -15.29 16.32 -5.84
CA GLY A 195 -16.72 15.99 -5.80
C GLY A 195 -17.02 14.56 -5.34
N GLU A 196 -16.03 13.81 -4.83
CA GLU A 196 -16.26 12.48 -4.24
C GLU A 196 -17.09 12.56 -2.96
N TYR A 197 -16.88 13.62 -2.18
CA TYR A 197 -17.53 13.82 -0.89
C TYR A 197 -18.27 15.17 -0.84
N GLU A 198 -19.36 15.22 -0.09
CA GLU A 198 -20.08 16.47 0.20
C GLU A 198 -19.21 17.36 1.10
N SER A 199 -19.31 18.67 0.90
CA SER A 199 -18.70 19.65 1.80
C SER A 199 -19.53 19.75 3.08
N GLY A 200 -18.91 19.47 4.22
CA GLY A 200 -19.54 19.54 5.54
C GLY A 200 -18.68 18.89 6.61
N ASP A 201 -18.89 19.30 7.86
CA ASP A 201 -18.34 18.61 9.03
C ASP A 201 -19.33 17.50 9.41
N PHE A 202 -18.99 16.26 9.07
CA PHE A 202 -19.75 15.09 9.45
C PHE A 202 -19.06 14.41 10.63
N ASP A 203 -19.84 13.80 11.51
CA ASP A 203 -19.30 13.02 12.63
C ASP A 203 -20.03 11.68 12.80
N LEU A 204 -19.60 10.88 13.79
CA LEU A 204 -20.27 9.61 14.09
C LEU A 204 -21.68 9.79 14.67
N SER A 205 -22.02 10.96 15.20
CA SER A 205 -23.35 11.23 15.74
C SER A 205 -24.41 11.41 14.64
N ASP A 206 -23.97 11.74 13.42
CA ASP A 206 -24.80 11.74 12.20
C ASP A 206 -25.18 10.33 11.73
N LEU A 207 -24.61 9.29 12.35
CA LEU A 207 -24.69 7.90 11.89
C LEU A 207 -25.33 7.03 12.97
N ASP A 208 -26.20 6.10 12.57
CA ASP A 208 -26.72 5.03 13.44
C ASP A 208 -25.65 3.95 13.65
N LEU A 209 -24.49 4.36 14.17
CA LEU A 209 -23.31 3.52 14.33
C LEU A 209 -22.68 3.71 15.72
N SER A 210 -22.55 2.60 16.44
CA SER A 210 -21.85 2.56 17.73
C SER A 210 -20.34 2.31 17.55
N THR A 211 -19.54 2.87 18.45
CA THR A 211 -18.10 2.57 18.56
C THR A 211 -17.81 1.06 18.60
N ARG A 212 -18.70 0.30 19.25
CA ARG A 212 -18.56 -1.16 19.34
C ARG A 212 -18.62 -1.83 17.98
N GLN A 213 -19.49 -1.38 17.08
CA GLN A 213 -19.58 -1.94 15.72
C GLN A 213 -18.29 -1.70 14.92
N ILE A 214 -17.64 -0.54 15.10
CA ILE A 214 -16.33 -0.25 14.48
C ILE A 214 -15.27 -1.20 15.03
N ILE A 215 -15.20 -1.35 16.37
CA ILE A 215 -14.25 -2.28 17.02
C ILE A 215 -14.48 -3.70 16.54
N ASP A 216 -15.71 -4.21 16.61
CA ASP A 216 -16.06 -5.58 16.20
C ASP A 216 -15.67 -5.83 14.73
N ARG A 217 -15.87 -4.83 13.85
CA ARG A 217 -15.47 -4.93 12.45
C ARG A 217 -13.95 -4.93 12.26
N LEU A 218 -13.24 -4.03 12.93
CA LEU A 218 -11.79 -3.93 12.87
C LEU A 218 -11.14 -5.23 13.41
N THR A 219 -11.68 -5.79 14.50
CA THR A 219 -11.26 -7.10 15.04
C THR A 219 -11.41 -8.21 14.00
N LEU A 220 -12.51 -8.24 13.25
CA LEU A 220 -12.69 -9.21 12.16
C LEU A 220 -11.70 -9.01 11.00
N ASP A 221 -11.41 -7.75 10.63
CA ASP A 221 -10.47 -7.43 9.56
C ASP A 221 -9.00 -7.74 9.93
N LEU A 222 -8.68 -7.70 11.23
CA LEU A 222 -7.38 -8.07 11.77
C LEU A 222 -7.19 -9.57 11.94
N ALA A 223 -8.27 -10.34 12.13
CA ALA A 223 -8.18 -11.77 12.32
C ALA A 223 -7.46 -12.44 11.14
N HIS A 224 -6.44 -13.25 11.42
CA HIS A 224 -5.63 -13.93 10.41
C HIS A 224 -4.87 -13.01 9.45
N LYS A 225 -4.72 -11.72 9.77
CA LYS A 225 -3.91 -10.80 8.98
C LYS A 225 -2.44 -11.23 9.02
N ASP A 226 -1.84 -11.39 7.84
CA ASP A 226 -0.39 -11.54 7.69
C ASP A 226 0.28 -10.22 8.04
N ILE A 227 1.17 -10.26 9.03
CA ILE A 227 1.92 -9.11 9.54
C ILE A 227 3.43 -9.31 9.44
N THR A 228 3.89 -10.29 8.65
CA THR A 228 5.30 -10.65 8.46
C THR A 228 6.15 -9.44 8.03
N ARG A 229 5.61 -8.55 7.18
CA ARG A 229 6.33 -7.35 6.73
C ARG A 229 6.70 -6.41 7.88
N TRP A 230 5.96 -6.43 8.99
CA TRP A 230 6.17 -5.54 10.14
C TRP A 230 6.81 -6.25 11.33
N SER A 231 7.02 -7.56 11.27
CA SER A 231 7.64 -8.30 12.38
C SER A 231 9.12 -7.96 12.54
N PRO A 232 9.70 -8.13 13.74
CA PRO A 232 11.12 -7.93 13.98
C PRO A 232 12.02 -8.79 13.07
N PRO A 233 13.29 -8.39 12.85
CA PRO A 233 14.24 -9.16 12.05
C PRO A 233 14.40 -10.60 12.55
N GLY A 234 14.49 -11.54 11.62
CA GLY A 234 14.62 -12.97 11.92
C GLY A 234 13.30 -13.73 12.04
N VAL A 235 12.16 -13.04 11.89
CA VAL A 235 10.85 -13.69 11.71
C VAL A 235 10.62 -13.96 10.23
N ASP A 236 10.36 -15.21 9.87
CA ASP A 236 10.07 -15.63 8.50
C ASP A 236 8.58 -15.55 8.15
N TYR A 237 7.72 -15.68 9.15
CA TYR A 237 6.28 -15.55 9.01
C TYR A 237 5.64 -15.09 10.31
N ALA A 238 4.68 -14.17 10.22
CA ALA A 238 3.86 -13.74 11.34
C ALA A 238 2.40 -13.53 10.92
N GLN A 239 1.48 -14.09 11.68
CA GLN A 239 0.04 -13.94 11.44
C GLN A 239 -0.71 -13.69 12.75
N VAL A 240 -1.64 -12.74 12.72
CA VAL A 240 -2.54 -12.47 13.85
C VAL A 240 -3.44 -13.68 14.11
N GLN A 241 -3.40 -14.22 15.32
CA GLN A 241 -4.29 -15.32 15.74
C GLN A 241 -5.41 -14.82 16.65
N ILE A 242 -5.08 -13.94 17.59
CA ILE A 242 -6.06 -13.35 18.51
C ILE A 242 -5.89 -11.84 18.49
N VAL A 243 -7.01 -11.14 18.36
CA VAL A 243 -7.09 -9.70 18.59
C VAL A 243 -7.65 -9.51 19.99
N GLY A 244 -6.89 -8.84 20.85
CA GLY A 244 -7.26 -8.50 22.22
C GLY A 244 -8.05 -7.20 22.27
N GLY A 245 -7.51 -6.20 22.96
CA GLY A 245 -8.08 -4.85 22.99
C GLY A 245 -7.82 -4.07 21.71
N VAL A 246 -8.78 -3.23 21.31
CA VAL A 246 -8.63 -2.26 20.22
C VAL A 246 -8.93 -0.88 20.80
N ASP A 247 -7.94 0.00 20.79
CA ASP A 247 -8.05 1.39 21.22
C ASP A 247 -8.13 2.30 19.98
N LEU A 248 -9.28 2.95 19.78
CA LEU A 248 -9.51 3.86 18.66
C LEU A 248 -9.00 5.27 19.01
N ARG A 249 -8.24 5.87 18.10
CA ARG A 249 -7.74 7.24 18.21
C ARG A 249 -8.74 8.21 17.59
N PHE A 250 -9.74 8.63 18.37
CA PHE A 250 -10.81 9.52 17.91
C PHE A 250 -10.34 10.90 17.42
N ASP A 251 -9.17 11.35 17.84
CA ASP A 251 -8.50 12.54 17.31
C ASP A 251 -8.10 12.39 15.83
N THR A 252 -8.06 11.16 15.31
CA THR A 252 -7.79 10.83 13.89
C THR A 252 -9.04 10.44 13.11
N LEU A 253 -10.22 10.51 13.75
CA LEU A 253 -11.48 10.14 13.15
C LEU A 253 -11.83 11.08 11.99
N GLU A 254 -12.08 10.49 10.83
CA GLU A 254 -12.60 11.17 9.65
C GLU A 254 -13.93 10.55 9.28
N VAL A 255 -14.96 11.38 9.09
CA VAL A 255 -16.24 10.97 8.52
C VAL A 255 -16.49 11.82 7.28
N LYS A 256 -16.75 11.16 6.15
CA LYS A 256 -16.98 11.83 4.86
C LYS A 256 -18.20 11.24 4.19
N LYS A 257 -19.18 12.08 3.86
CA LYS A 257 -20.36 11.66 3.11
C LYS A 257 -20.08 11.67 1.62
N ARG A 258 -20.37 10.59 0.90
CA ARG A 258 -20.22 10.55 -0.56
C ARG A 258 -21.27 11.40 -1.26
N TYR A 259 -20.81 12.20 -2.20
CA TYR A 259 -21.65 13.18 -2.89
C TYR A 259 -22.87 12.53 -3.55
N GLY A 260 -24.07 13.03 -3.22
CA GLY A 260 -25.32 12.58 -3.83
C GLY A 260 -25.75 11.17 -3.42
N THR A 261 -25.16 10.62 -2.35
CA THR A 261 -25.53 9.30 -1.81
C THR A 261 -25.82 9.37 -0.31
N THR A 262 -26.37 8.29 0.24
CA THR A 262 -26.55 8.04 1.67
C THR A 262 -25.35 7.33 2.30
N VAL A 263 -24.25 7.16 1.56
CA VAL A 263 -23.07 6.42 2.00
C VAL A 263 -22.06 7.35 2.65
N TYR A 264 -21.59 6.98 3.83
CA TYR A 264 -20.54 7.64 4.58
C TYR A 264 -19.33 6.74 4.67
N GLU A 265 -18.15 7.33 4.55
CA GLU A 265 -16.86 6.70 4.75
C GLU A 265 -16.30 7.15 6.09
N ILE A 266 -15.86 6.18 6.89
CA ILE A 266 -15.27 6.42 8.21
C ILE A 266 -13.82 5.96 8.14
N GLY A 267 -12.89 6.82 8.53
CA GLY A 267 -11.48 6.49 8.72
C GLY A 267 -11.07 6.74 10.16
N VAL A 268 -10.36 5.81 10.79
CA VAL A 268 -9.85 6.02 12.17
C VAL A 268 -8.57 5.20 12.38
N ASP A 269 -7.60 5.79 13.06
CA ASP A 269 -6.41 5.07 13.50
C ASP A 269 -6.71 4.30 14.79
N ALA A 270 -6.09 3.14 14.94
CA ALA A 270 -6.26 2.30 16.12
C ALA A 270 -4.95 1.62 16.53
N ILE A 271 -4.85 1.29 17.81
CA ILE A 271 -3.85 0.36 18.32
C ILE A 271 -4.59 -0.90 18.76
N ALA A 272 -4.21 -2.02 18.17
CA ALA A 272 -4.77 -3.32 18.49
C ALA A 272 -3.73 -4.20 19.18
N ASP A 273 -4.08 -4.71 20.36
CA ASP A 273 -3.32 -5.78 21.00
C ASP A 273 -3.51 -7.05 20.16
N VAL A 274 -2.43 -7.68 19.73
CA VAL A 274 -2.50 -8.95 18.98
C VAL A 274 -1.60 -10.01 19.59
N ASP A 275 -2.13 -11.23 19.72
CA ASP A 275 -1.32 -12.43 19.86
C ASP A 275 -1.13 -13.00 18.44
N ALA A 276 0.11 -12.97 17.98
CA ALA A 276 0.50 -13.45 16.66
C ALA A 276 1.21 -14.80 16.77
N GLU A 277 0.93 -15.68 15.83
CA GLU A 277 1.76 -16.85 15.57
C GLU A 277 2.97 -16.43 14.74
N VAL A 278 4.14 -16.85 15.16
CA VAL A 278 5.43 -16.50 14.57
C VAL A 278 6.19 -17.77 14.25
N LEU A 279 6.74 -17.84 13.03
CA LEU A 279 7.63 -18.90 12.58
C LEU A 279 9.01 -18.31 12.30
N VAL A 280 10.03 -18.97 12.85
CA VAL A 280 11.46 -18.70 12.58
C VAL A 280 12.09 -19.98 12.06
N ILE A 281 12.72 -19.94 10.90
CA ILE A 281 13.31 -21.07 10.19
C ILE A 281 14.83 -21.07 10.45
N HIS A 282 15.34 -22.10 11.14
CA HIS A 282 16.73 -22.12 11.62
C HIS A 282 17.72 -22.74 10.64
N ASP A 283 17.41 -23.91 10.10
CA ASP A 283 18.20 -24.56 9.05
C ASP A 283 17.33 -25.56 8.30
N GLU A 284 17.77 -25.83 7.09
CA GLU A 284 17.10 -26.66 6.12
C GLU A 284 17.97 -27.91 5.89
N ARG A 285 18.16 -28.78 6.90
CA ARG A 285 18.94 -30.03 6.75
C ARG A 285 18.08 -31.26 6.47
N GLY A 286 18.35 -31.92 5.34
CA GLY A 286 18.07 -33.34 5.13
C GLY A 286 16.62 -33.80 4.93
N GLY A 287 15.61 -32.95 5.06
CA GLY A 287 14.21 -33.44 4.98
C GLY A 287 13.24 -32.70 5.89
N GLU A 288 13.77 -32.19 6.98
CA GLU A 288 12.98 -31.49 7.98
C GLU A 288 13.33 -30.00 7.89
N THR A 289 12.29 -29.16 7.93
CA THR A 289 12.46 -27.74 8.17
C THR A 289 12.49 -27.62 9.67
N ASP A 290 13.65 -27.29 10.23
CA ASP A 290 13.71 -26.97 11.65
C ASP A 290 13.20 -25.54 11.80
N PHE A 291 11.99 -25.42 12.34
CA PHE A 291 11.38 -24.13 12.61
C PHE A 291 10.97 -24.07 14.07
N THR A 292 11.11 -22.88 14.64
CA THR A 292 10.48 -22.57 15.91
C THR A 292 9.18 -21.85 15.63
N GLN A 293 8.09 -22.45 16.09
CA GLN A 293 6.80 -21.81 16.19
C GLN A 293 6.66 -21.24 17.60
N MET A 294 6.36 -19.95 17.67
CA MET A 294 6.17 -19.23 18.92
C MET A 294 4.97 -18.31 18.83
N SER A 295 4.45 -17.90 19.99
CA SER A 295 3.47 -16.84 20.07
C SER A 295 4.18 -15.55 20.47
N ALA A 296 3.92 -14.48 19.74
CA ALA A 296 4.38 -13.13 20.06
C ALA A 296 3.18 -12.25 20.43
N ARG A 297 3.43 -11.29 21.32
CA ARG A 297 2.43 -10.29 21.71
C ARG A 297 2.89 -8.93 21.26
N TRP A 298 2.10 -8.29 20.43
CA TRP A 298 2.45 -7.02 19.82
C TRP A 298 1.29 -6.03 19.87
N ASP A 299 1.66 -4.76 19.83
CA ASP A 299 0.72 -3.67 19.65
C ASP A 299 0.80 -3.27 18.18
N LEU A 300 -0.29 -3.50 17.45
CA LEU A 300 -0.37 -3.23 16.03
C LEU A 300 -1.02 -1.86 15.80
N ARG A 301 -0.26 -0.93 15.24
CA ARG A 301 -0.77 0.36 14.80
C ARG A 301 -1.39 0.21 13.43
N VAL A 302 -2.68 0.53 13.31
CA VAL A 302 -3.42 0.39 12.06
C VAL A 302 -4.24 1.63 11.75
N ARG A 303 -4.49 1.86 10.46
CA ARG A 303 -5.56 2.75 9.99
C ARG A 303 -6.65 1.90 9.38
N TRP A 304 -7.85 2.03 9.92
CA TRP A 304 -9.03 1.34 9.44
C TRP A 304 -9.93 2.31 8.67
N ARG A 305 -10.47 1.85 7.55
CA ARG A 305 -11.48 2.57 6.76
C ARG A 305 -12.67 1.66 6.50
N GLY A 306 -13.88 2.15 6.72
CA GLY A 306 -15.11 1.43 6.44
C GLY A 306 -16.19 2.33 5.87
N GLU A 307 -17.26 1.72 5.41
CA GLU A 307 -18.41 2.43 4.85
C GLU A 307 -19.66 2.10 5.66
N VAL A 308 -20.56 3.06 5.81
CA VAL A 308 -21.90 2.87 6.37
C VAL A 308 -22.90 3.60 5.47
N GLU A 309 -24.07 3.03 5.28
CA GLU A 309 -25.16 3.69 4.58
C GLU A 309 -26.17 4.15 5.61
N SER A 310 -26.52 5.44 5.63
CA SER A 310 -27.31 6.05 6.71
C SER A 310 -28.68 5.41 6.92
N GLU A 311 -29.22 4.72 5.92
CA GLU A 311 -30.50 4.03 5.98
C GLU A 311 -30.40 2.57 6.45
N THR A 312 -29.19 1.99 6.54
CA THR A 312 -28.96 0.65 7.09
C THR A 312 -28.15 0.71 8.37
N SER A 313 -28.67 0.08 9.42
CA SER A 313 -27.98 -0.05 10.71
C SER A 313 -26.83 -1.07 10.59
N GLY A 314 -25.72 -0.69 9.94
CA GLY A 314 -24.55 -1.54 9.87
C GLY A 314 -23.43 -1.05 8.97
N LEU A 315 -22.19 -1.33 9.38
CA LEU A 315 -21.02 -1.19 8.54
C LEU A 315 -21.11 -2.16 7.35
N SER A 316 -20.71 -1.65 6.20
CA SER A 316 -20.44 -2.44 5.01
C SER A 316 -19.47 -3.57 5.33
N ARG A 317 -19.66 -4.70 4.64
CA ARG A 317 -18.71 -5.82 4.68
C ARG A 317 -17.41 -5.53 3.94
N GLN A 318 -17.32 -4.41 3.23
CA GLN A 318 -16.09 -3.96 2.61
C GLN A 318 -15.47 -2.87 3.47
N SER A 319 -14.25 -3.12 3.91
CA SER A 319 -13.42 -2.23 4.70
C SER A 319 -11.97 -2.40 4.25
N GLU A 320 -11.17 -1.37 4.48
CA GLU A 320 -9.75 -1.36 4.20
C GLU A 320 -8.99 -1.24 5.53
N LEU A 321 -7.93 -2.05 5.66
CA LEU A 321 -7.07 -2.06 6.84
C LEU A 321 -5.61 -1.94 6.40
N GLU A 322 -4.98 -0.85 6.85
CA GLU A 322 -3.59 -0.53 6.58
C GLU A 322 -2.78 -0.65 7.87
N VAL A 323 -1.79 -1.54 7.90
CA VAL A 323 -0.87 -1.67 9.05
C VAL A 323 0.21 -0.62 8.94
N ARG A 324 0.29 0.26 9.94
CA ARG A 324 1.20 1.40 10.02
C ARG A 324 2.48 1.08 10.78
N GLY A 325 2.43 0.10 11.68
CA GLY A 325 3.57 -0.29 12.49
C GLY A 325 3.22 -1.40 13.47
N LEU A 326 4.26 -1.91 14.12
CA LEU A 326 4.20 -3.00 15.07
C LEU A 326 5.24 -2.71 16.16
N ASP A 327 4.79 -2.72 17.42
CA ASP A 327 5.63 -2.47 18.57
C ASP A 327 5.58 -3.68 19.53
N GLU A 328 6.70 -3.99 20.19
CA GLU A 328 6.70 -5.01 21.24
C GLU A 328 5.86 -4.56 22.42
N ARG A 329 4.92 -5.43 22.84
CA ARG A 329 4.09 -5.13 24.00
C ARG A 329 4.94 -5.24 25.26
N GLN A 330 5.31 -4.10 25.84
CA GLN A 330 5.96 -4.08 27.15
C GLN A 330 4.97 -4.61 28.20
N ARG A 331 5.41 -5.56 29.04
CA ARG A 331 4.62 -5.92 30.23
C ARG A 331 4.43 -4.65 31.06
N PRO A 332 3.23 -4.38 31.60
CA PRO A 332 3.08 -3.32 32.59
C PRO A 332 4.07 -3.60 33.73
N SER A 333 4.90 -2.61 34.05
CA SER A 333 5.82 -2.69 35.18
C SER A 333 5.03 -3.03 36.45
N PRO A 334 5.51 -3.92 37.34
CA PRO A 334 4.77 -4.31 38.56
C PRO A 334 4.59 -3.20 39.61
N GLU A 335 4.91 -1.95 39.29
CA GLU A 335 4.84 -0.82 40.22
C GLU A 335 3.69 0.13 39.86
N SER A 336 2.46 -0.40 39.82
CA SER A 336 1.24 0.40 40.01
C SER A 336 0.09 -0.53 40.42
N SER A 337 0.06 -0.88 41.71
CA SER A 337 -1.12 -1.46 42.37
C SER A 337 -1.28 -0.78 43.72
#